data_AF-A0A839EU96-F1
#
_entry.id   AF-A0A839EU96-F1
#
_cell.length_a   1.000
_cell.length_b   1.000
_cell.length_c   1.000
_cell.angle_alpha   90.00
_cell.angle_beta   90.00
_cell.angle_gamma   90.00
#
_symmetry.space_group_name_H-M   'P 1'
#
loop_
_entity.id
_entity.type
_entity.pdbx_description
1 polymer ?
#
loop_
_entity_poly.entity_id
_entity_poly.type
_entity_poly.pdbx_seq_one_letter_code
_entity_poly.pdbx_strand_id
1 'polypeptide(L)'
;MRNTAPVFFRLLQVKEADLIQPDICVVGGISEMRRIATLAEAFFVGVAPHHPMGPLATAVNVHFSAAAQNFRILEYRLPKGQP
;
A
#
# COMPACT_ATOMS: atom_id res chain seq x y z
N MET A 1 4.21 13.05 12.36
CA MET A 1 3.64 12.39 11.16
C MET A 1 2.14 12.62 11.17
N ARG A 2 1.53 13.05 10.05
CA ARG A 2 0.08 13.23 9.97
C ARG A 2 -0.58 11.86 9.72
N ASN A 3 -1.70 11.59 10.39
CA ASN A 3 -2.55 10.42 10.19
C ASN A 3 -3.10 10.43 8.74
N THR A 4 -2.87 9.37 7.95
CA THR A 4 -3.20 9.35 6.51
C THR A 4 -4.40 8.45 6.17
N ALA A 5 -4.78 7.53 7.06
CA ALA A 5 -6.00 6.74 6.91
C ALA A 5 -7.28 7.58 6.62
N PRO A 6 -7.49 8.77 7.22
CA PRO A 6 -8.64 9.61 6.88
C PRO A 6 -8.68 10.08 5.43
N VAL A 7 -7.52 10.28 4.79
CA VAL A 7 -7.44 10.70 3.39
C VAL A 7 -7.93 9.58 2.48
N PHE A 8 -7.48 8.35 2.71
CA PHE A 8 -7.96 7.18 1.97
C PHE A 8 -9.42 6.87 2.25
N PHE A 9 -9.88 7.03 3.50
CA PHE A 9 -11.30 6.88 3.82
C PHE A 9 -12.17 7.82 2.97
N ARG A 10 -11.78 9.09 2.85
CA ARG A 10 -12.51 10.05 2.01
C ARG A 10 -12.54 9.63 0.53
N LEU A 11 -11.43 9.15 -0.01
CA LEU A 11 -11.36 8.64 -1.38
C LEU A 11 -12.29 7.44 -1.60
N LEU A 12 -12.31 6.49 -0.66
CA LEU A 12 -13.17 5.31 -0.72
C LEU A 12 -14.66 5.69 -0.63
N GLN A 13 -15.02 6.70 0.18
CA GLN A 13 -16.39 7.19 0.30
C GLN A 13 -16.94 7.77 -1.01
N VAL A 14 -16.12 8.47 -1.79
CA VAL A 14 -16.54 9.03 -3.08
C VAL A 14 -16.53 8.00 -4.22
N LYS A 15 -15.99 6.79 -3.97
CA LYS A 15 -15.97 5.65 -4.91
C LYS A 15 -15.28 5.96 -6.25
N GLU A 16 -14.25 6.79 -6.23
CA GLU A 16 -13.50 7.20 -7.43
C GLU A 16 -12.25 6.33 -7.69
N ALA A 17 -12.02 5.29 -6.90
CA ALA A 17 -10.89 4.37 -7.07
C ALA A 17 -11.29 2.91 -6.82
N ASP A 18 -11.02 2.05 -7.80
CA ASP A 18 -11.22 0.59 -7.70
C ASP A 18 -9.97 -0.14 -7.13
N LEU A 19 -8.82 0.53 -7.18
CA LEU A 19 -7.53 0.05 -6.70
C LEU A 19 -6.74 1.23 -6.11
N ILE A 20 -6.39 1.16 -4.84
CA ILE A 20 -5.60 2.22 -4.17
C ILE A 20 -4.12 1.86 -4.10
N GLN A 21 -3.27 2.89 -4.11
CA GLN A 21 -1.81 2.73 -4.18
C GLN A 21 -1.06 3.47 -3.06
N PRO A 22 -1.32 3.16 -1.77
CA PRO A 22 -0.51 3.69 -0.68
C PRO A 22 0.95 3.21 -0.78
N ASP A 23 1.90 4.05 -0.38
CA ASP A 23 3.32 3.70 -0.25
C ASP A 23 3.66 3.55 1.25
N ILE A 24 4.17 2.38 1.64
CA ILE A 24 4.49 2.03 3.02
C ILE A 24 5.56 2.94 3.66
N CYS A 25 6.47 3.51 2.86
CA CYS A 25 7.48 4.46 3.29
C CYS A 25 6.93 5.89 3.43
N VAL A 26 5.73 6.16 2.91
CA VAL A 26 5.10 7.49 2.93
C VAL A 26 3.99 7.58 3.98
N VAL A 27 3.12 6.57 4.06
CA VAL A 27 1.92 6.63 4.92
C VAL A 27 2.24 6.56 6.41
N GLY A 28 3.45 6.13 6.78
CA GLY A 28 3.86 5.96 8.18
C GLY A 28 4.11 4.50 8.58
N GLY A 29 4.51 3.65 7.61
CA GLY A 29 4.90 2.27 7.86
C GLY A 29 3.74 1.28 7.92
N ILE A 30 4.07 0.04 8.32
CA ILE A 30 3.16 -1.12 8.33
C ILE A 30 1.88 -0.82 9.12
N SER A 31 1.98 -0.15 10.27
CA SER A 31 0.83 0.12 11.14
C SER A 31 -0.25 0.94 10.44
N GLU A 32 0.14 1.97 9.69
CA GLU A 32 -0.83 2.80 8.95
C GLU A 32 -1.26 2.13 7.65
N MET A 33 -0.33 1.50 6.94
CA MET A 33 -0.62 0.73 5.72
C MET A 33 -1.70 -0.33 5.98
N ARG A 34 -1.65 -1.02 7.13
CA ARG A 34 -2.65 -1.99 7.54
C ARG A 34 -4.03 -1.36 7.75
N ARG A 35 -4.11 -0.19 8.42
CA ARG A 35 -5.39 0.52 8.61
C ARG A 35 -6.00 0.90 7.27
N ILE A 36 -5.19 1.44 6.36
CA ILE A 36 -5.64 1.81 5.01
C ILE A 36 -6.13 0.58 4.24
N ALA A 37 -5.40 -0.54 4.29
CA ALA A 37 -5.78 -1.77 3.61
C ALA A 37 -7.10 -2.36 4.15
N THR A 38 -7.28 -2.37 5.48
CA THR A 38 -8.53 -2.81 6.12
C THR A 38 -9.71 -1.91 5.76
N LEU A 39 -9.51 -0.59 5.67
CA LEU A 39 -10.55 0.32 5.16
C LEU A 39 -10.90 0.00 3.71
N ALA A 40 -9.91 -0.17 2.83
CA ALA A 40 -10.16 -0.51 1.43
C ALA A 40 -10.88 -1.84 1.27
N GLU A 41 -10.52 -2.85 2.06
CA GLU A 41 -11.16 -4.17 2.07
C GLU A 41 -12.65 -4.07 2.39
N ALA A 42 -13.04 -3.26 3.38
CA ALA A 42 -14.45 -3.04 3.74
C ALA A 42 -15.25 -2.35 2.63
N PHE A 43 -14.58 -1.63 1.72
CA PHE A 43 -15.17 -1.01 0.54
C PHE A 43 -15.04 -1.88 -0.72
N PHE A 44 -14.57 -3.12 -0.60
CA PHE A 44 -14.28 -4.04 -1.72
C PHE A 44 -13.24 -3.51 -2.72
N VAL A 45 -12.35 -2.63 -2.27
CA VAL A 45 -11.28 -2.02 -3.06
C VAL A 45 -9.96 -2.78 -2.81
N GLY A 46 -9.24 -3.08 -3.89
CA GLY A 46 -7.92 -3.73 -3.81
C GLY A 46 -6.81 -2.77 -3.40
N VAL A 47 -5.66 -3.32 -3.02
CA VAL A 47 -4.44 -2.56 -2.73
C VAL A 47 -3.30 -3.01 -3.65
N ALA A 48 -2.71 -2.05 -4.39
CA ALA A 48 -1.48 -2.23 -5.14
C ALA A 48 -0.44 -1.23 -4.62
N PRO A 49 0.43 -1.62 -3.67
CA PRO A 49 1.36 -0.69 -3.04
C PRO A 49 2.24 0.03 -4.06
N HIS A 50 2.29 1.36 -3.96
CA HIS A 50 3.28 2.15 -4.69
C HIS A 50 4.63 1.94 -4.03
N HIS A 51 5.65 1.57 -4.82
CA HIS A 51 6.95 1.20 -4.29
C HIS A 51 8.08 1.46 -5.31
N PRO A 52 8.49 2.72 -5.49
CA PRO A 52 9.67 3.07 -6.28
C PRO A 52 10.96 3.00 -5.44
N MET A 53 10.93 2.40 -4.24
CA MET A 53 12.02 2.43 -3.27
C MET A 53 13.02 1.28 -3.46
N GLY A 54 14.04 1.23 -2.59
CA GLY A 54 15.09 0.21 -2.61
C GLY A 54 14.68 -1.15 -1.98
N PRO A 55 15.62 -2.12 -1.93
CA PRO A 55 15.34 -3.51 -1.58
C PRO A 55 14.85 -3.72 -0.14
N LEU A 56 15.24 -2.85 0.81
CA LEU A 56 14.74 -2.93 2.18
C LEU A 56 13.23 -2.67 2.24
N ALA A 57 12.78 -1.59 1.58
CA ALA A 57 11.35 -1.29 1.50
C ALA A 57 10.60 -2.33 0.67
N THR A 58 11.26 -2.98 -0.31
CA THR A 58 10.68 -4.14 -1.01
C THR A 58 10.38 -5.26 -0.03
N ALA A 59 11.33 -5.63 0.84
CA ALA A 59 11.13 -6.69 1.82
C ALA A 59 9.99 -6.35 2.80
N VAL A 60 9.89 -5.10 3.25
CA VAL A 60 8.78 -4.62 4.08
C VAL A 60 7.43 -4.79 3.35
N ASN A 61 7.37 -4.39 2.07
CA ASN A 61 6.18 -4.58 1.25
C ASN A 61 5.84 -6.06 1.04
N VAL A 62 6.82 -6.95 0.87
CA VAL A 62 6.58 -8.41 0.75
C VAL A 62 5.84 -8.94 1.98
N HIS A 63 6.27 -8.59 3.19
CA HIS A 63 5.60 -9.03 4.42
C HIS A 63 4.18 -8.46 4.55
N PHE A 64 3.99 -7.18 4.22
CA PHE A 64 2.67 -6.56 4.21
C PHE A 64 1.74 -7.24 3.19
N SER A 65 2.20 -7.35 1.94
CA SER A 65 1.47 -7.94 0.82
C SER A 65 1.08 -9.40 1.07
N ALA A 66 1.96 -10.19 1.69
CA ALA A 66 1.66 -11.57 2.05
C ALA A 66 0.55 -11.69 3.11
N ALA A 67 0.37 -10.68 3.97
CA ALA A 67 -0.62 -10.69 5.04
C ALA A 67 -1.96 -10.04 4.63
N ALA A 68 -1.96 -9.09 3.69
CA ALA A 68 -3.15 -8.35 3.27
C ALA A 68 -3.98 -9.12 2.23
N GLN A 69 -5.21 -9.51 2.57
CA GLN A 69 -6.07 -10.33 1.69
C GLN A 69 -6.54 -9.59 0.42
N ASN A 70 -6.68 -8.27 0.49
CA ASN A 70 -7.03 -7.43 -0.66
C ASN A 70 -5.80 -6.93 -1.44
N PHE A 71 -4.59 -7.42 -1.16
CA PHE A 71 -3.42 -7.17 -2.00
C PHE A 71 -3.63 -7.73 -3.41
N ARG A 72 -3.11 -7.02 -4.42
CA ARG A 72 -3.21 -7.42 -5.84
C ARG A 72 -1.85 -7.57 -6.52
N ILE A 73 -1.02 -6.53 -6.48
CA ILE A 73 0.30 -6.53 -7.12
C ILE A 73 1.22 -5.54 -6.42
N LEU A 74 2.52 -5.84 -6.40
CA LEU A 74 3.55 -4.98 -5.81
C LEU A 74 4.42 -4.40 -6.93
N GLU A 75 4.51 -3.07 -7.01
CA GLU A 75 5.49 -2.40 -7.85
C GLU A 75 6.90 -2.84 -7.44
N TYR A 76 7.75 -3.18 -8.42
CA TYR A 76 9.10 -3.68 -8.15
C TYR A 76 10.12 -3.05 -9.09
N ARG A 77 11.23 -2.60 -8.51
CA ARG A 77 12.40 -2.11 -9.24
C ARG A 77 13.56 -3.09 -9.03
N LEU A 78 14.19 -3.48 -10.12
CA LEU A 78 15.42 -4.28 -10.07
C LEU A 78 16.54 -3.50 -9.33
N PRO A 79 17.39 -4.18 -8.54
CA PRO A 79 18.59 -3.59 -7.98
C PRO A 79 19.48 -2.98 -9.07
N LYS A 80 20.03 -1.79 -8.82
CA LYS A 80 21.03 -1.20 -9.72
C LYS A 80 22.27 -2.10 -9.77
N GLY A 81 22.66 -2.54 -10.97
CA GLY A 81 23.88 -3.31 -11.20
C GLY A 81 23.72 -4.84 -11.22
N GLN A 82 22.48 -5.36 -11.29
CA GLN A 82 22.24 -6.73 -11.77
C GLN A 82 22.13 -6.75 -13.31
N PRO A 83 22.63 -7.81 -13.97
CA PRO A 83 22.55 -7.96 -15.43
C PRO A 83 21.12 -7.95 -15.96
#